data_AF-X0NMN7-F1
#
_entry.id   AF-X0NMN7-F1
#
_cell.length_a   1.000
_cell.length_b   1.000
_cell.length_c   1.000
_cell.angle_alpha   90.00
_cell.angle_beta   90.00
_cell.angle_gamma   90.00
#
_symmetry.space_group_name_H-M   'P 1'
#
loop_
_entity.id
_entity.type
_entity.pdbx_description
1 polymer ?
#
loop_
_entity_poly.entity_id
_entity_poly.type
_entity_poly.pdbx_seq_one_letter_code
_entity_poly.pdbx_strand_id
1 'polypeptide(L)'
;MKHIKWLGLCLVTAFQVHAKPAPVISVDIDFVSTQWIDNLGTFRVVVFNSEVNPCFTLENYKEGTSQGLTSSQQICKVALPDHQVVNLQDDPEGDMWFEDFHWGESSLDFNLNTFNANYNCSLALKNLHQVKKQNVLAQCRLVKSNNKE
;
A
#
# COMPACT_ATOMS: atom_id res chain seq x y z
N MET A 1 13.84 76.37 3.69
CA MET A 1 13.37 75.53 2.55
C MET A 1 12.87 74.21 3.12
N LYS A 2 11.59 73.86 2.92
CA LYS A 2 10.96 72.65 3.48
C LYS A 2 11.12 71.50 2.48
N HIS A 3 11.82 70.44 2.87
CA HIS A 3 11.95 69.23 2.04
C HIS A 3 10.73 68.33 2.26
N ILE A 4 9.92 68.19 1.21
CA ILE A 4 8.82 67.23 1.13
C ILE A 4 9.43 65.86 0.81
N LYS A 5 9.26 64.89 1.72
CA LYS A 5 9.61 63.50 1.46
C LYS A 5 8.41 62.80 0.80
N TRP A 6 8.54 62.47 -0.48
CA TRP A 6 7.64 61.54 -1.17
C TRP A 6 8.00 60.10 -0.76
N LEU A 7 7.10 59.41 -0.06
CA LEU A 7 7.16 57.96 0.06
C LEU A 7 6.55 57.35 -1.21
N GLY A 8 7.41 56.78 -2.06
CA GLY A 8 6.98 55.93 -3.17
C GLY A 8 6.49 54.60 -2.63
N LEU A 9 5.19 54.34 -2.78
CA LEU A 9 4.55 53.07 -2.49
C LEU A 9 4.89 52.09 -3.63
N CYS A 10 5.83 51.17 -3.42
CA CYS A 10 6.01 50.03 -4.32
C CYS A 10 4.92 49.00 -4.05
N LEU A 11 3.87 49.00 -4.87
CA LEU A 11 2.90 47.92 -4.97
C LEU A 11 3.58 46.70 -5.61
N VAL A 12 4.06 45.79 -4.77
CA VAL A 12 4.49 44.46 -5.20
C VAL A 12 3.22 43.63 -5.46
N THR A 13 2.77 43.59 -6.70
CA THR A 13 1.74 42.62 -7.11
C THR A 13 2.38 41.25 -7.12
N ALA A 14 2.13 40.48 -6.07
CA ALA A 14 2.46 39.05 -6.02
C ALA A 14 1.60 38.33 -7.07
N PHE A 15 2.16 38.12 -8.27
CA PHE A 15 1.61 37.15 -9.21
C PHE A 15 1.72 35.79 -8.54
N GLN A 16 0.59 35.25 -8.07
CA GLN A 16 0.52 33.85 -7.64
C GLN A 16 0.72 32.99 -8.87
N VAL A 17 1.95 32.55 -9.10
CA VAL A 17 2.29 31.50 -10.06
C VAL A 17 1.56 30.24 -9.56
N HIS A 18 0.35 30.01 -10.05
CA HIS A 18 -0.37 28.78 -9.80
C HIS A 18 0.40 27.69 -10.54
N ALA A 19 1.18 26.90 -9.78
CA ALA A 19 1.79 25.70 -10.31
C ALA A 19 0.70 24.88 -10.99
N LYS A 20 0.93 24.50 -12.25
CA LYS A 20 0.03 23.62 -12.97
C LYS A 20 -0.12 22.35 -12.12
N PRO A 21 -1.34 21.90 -11.80
CA PRO A 21 -1.52 20.68 -11.01
C PRO A 21 -0.77 19.55 -11.70
N ALA A 22 -0.02 18.78 -10.91
CA ALA A 22 0.71 17.63 -11.42
C ALA A 22 -0.28 16.71 -12.16
N PRO A 23 0.13 16.10 -13.28
CA PRO A 23 -0.70 15.13 -13.96
C PRO A 23 -1.06 13.99 -12.99
N VAL A 24 -2.34 13.62 -12.96
CA VAL A 24 -2.80 12.46 -12.19
C VAL A 24 -2.24 11.22 -12.87
N ILE A 25 -1.38 10.48 -12.17
CA ILE A 25 -0.84 9.20 -12.66
C ILE A 25 -1.99 8.19 -12.66
N SER A 26 -2.20 7.46 -13.76
CA SER A 26 -3.25 6.42 -13.81
C SER A 26 -2.90 5.29 -12.85
N VAL A 27 -3.91 4.83 -12.11
CA VAL A 27 -3.80 3.68 -11.21
C VAL A 27 -4.43 2.50 -11.95
N ASP A 28 -3.60 1.74 -12.66
CA ASP A 28 -4.02 0.56 -13.40
C ASP A 28 -3.84 -0.71 -12.55
N ILE A 29 -4.61 -1.77 -12.83
CA ILE A 29 -4.40 -3.07 -12.17
C ILE A 29 -3.14 -3.70 -12.76
N ASP A 30 -2.16 -3.99 -11.91
CA ASP A 30 -0.91 -4.65 -12.28
C ASP A 30 -1.02 -6.17 -12.18
N PHE A 31 -1.62 -6.63 -11.08
CA PHE A 31 -1.75 -8.05 -10.80
C PHE A 31 -3.11 -8.38 -10.19
N VAL A 32 -3.65 -9.53 -10.60
CA VAL A 32 -4.85 -10.10 -10.00
C VAL A 32 -4.71 -11.61 -9.93
N SER A 33 -5.04 -12.17 -8.77
CA SER A 33 -5.11 -13.61 -8.58
C SER A 33 -6.28 -13.98 -7.70
N THR A 34 -6.89 -15.14 -7.92
CA THR A 34 -8.10 -15.60 -7.23
C THR A 34 -7.92 -17.06 -6.83
N GLN A 35 -8.28 -17.39 -5.59
CA GLN A 35 -8.16 -18.75 -5.07
C GLN A 35 -9.35 -19.10 -4.20
N TRP A 36 -9.86 -20.32 -4.37
CA TRP A 36 -10.78 -20.94 -3.43
C TRP A 36 -10.00 -21.50 -2.25
N ILE A 37 -10.40 -21.15 -1.02
CA ILE A 37 -9.83 -21.66 0.22
C ILE A 37 -10.91 -22.41 0.98
N ASP A 38 -10.66 -23.70 1.23
CA ASP A 38 -11.63 -24.58 1.87
C ASP A 38 -12.13 -24.03 3.21
N ASN A 39 -13.45 -24.06 3.38
CA ASN A 39 -14.18 -23.56 4.54
C ASN A 39 -14.05 -22.04 4.81
N LEU A 40 -13.38 -21.27 3.95
CA LEU A 40 -13.23 -19.81 4.07
C LEU A 40 -13.81 -19.02 2.90
N GLY A 41 -14.01 -19.66 1.75
CA GLY A 41 -14.60 -19.06 0.54
C GLY A 41 -13.57 -18.71 -0.53
N THR A 42 -13.96 -17.86 -1.47
CA THR A 42 -13.08 -17.37 -2.54
C THR A 42 -12.38 -16.09 -2.09
N PHE A 43 -11.06 -16.03 -2.28
CA PHE A 43 -10.27 -14.82 -2.08
C PHE A 43 -9.74 -14.32 -3.40
N ARG A 44 -9.61 -13.00 -3.53
CA ARG A 44 -9.00 -12.35 -4.68
C ARG A 44 -8.06 -11.25 -4.20
N VAL A 45 -6.81 -11.32 -4.65
CA VAL A 45 -5.84 -10.24 -4.46
C VAL A 45 -5.83 -9.38 -5.71
N VAL A 46 -5.83 -8.06 -5.52
CA VAL A 46 -5.75 -7.05 -6.59
C VAL A 46 -4.64 -6.08 -6.22
N VAL A 47 -3.64 -5.96 -7.08
CA VAL A 47 -2.50 -5.05 -6.92
C VAL A 47 -2.59 -4.01 -8.02
N PHE A 48 -2.33 -2.76 -7.66
CA PHE A 48 -2.36 -1.65 -8.60
C PHE A 48 -0.95 -1.19 -8.90
N ASN A 49 -0.69 -0.79 -10.15
CA ASN A 49 0.56 -0.17 -10.56
C ASN A 49 0.56 1.27 -10.07
N SER A 50 0.97 1.49 -8.82
CA SER A 50 1.06 2.84 -8.28
C SER A 50 2.11 2.94 -7.17
N GLU A 51 3.19 3.65 -7.47
CA GLU A 51 4.14 4.16 -6.47
C GLU A 51 3.44 5.05 -5.42
N VAL A 52 2.33 5.69 -5.80
CA VAL A 52 1.54 6.59 -4.95
C VAL A 52 0.52 5.84 -4.07
N ASN A 53 0.20 4.58 -4.42
CA ASN A 53 -0.69 3.72 -3.64
C ASN A 53 -0.12 2.28 -3.61
N PRO A 54 0.94 2.04 -2.83
CA PRO A 54 1.66 0.77 -2.79
C PRO A 54 0.90 -0.37 -2.06
N CYS A 55 -0.37 -0.16 -1.72
CA CYS A 55 -1.20 -1.14 -1.05
C CYS A 55 -1.90 -2.08 -2.05
N PHE A 56 -2.11 -3.33 -1.66
CA PHE A 56 -3.00 -4.23 -2.40
C PHE A 56 -4.38 -4.33 -1.74
N THR A 57 -5.37 -4.75 -2.52
CA THR A 57 -6.72 -5.05 -2.03
C THR A 57 -6.89 -6.56 -1.92
N LEU A 58 -7.40 -7.02 -0.77
CA LEU A 58 -7.85 -8.39 -0.57
C LEU A 58 -9.37 -8.43 -0.48
N GLU A 59 -9.96 -9.08 -1.47
CA GLU A 59 -11.40 -9.33 -1.55
C GLU A 59 -11.71 -10.75 -1.10
N ASN A 60 -12.86 -10.93 -0.46
CA ASN A 60 -13.41 -12.24 -0.10
C ASN A 60 -14.87 -12.35 -0.54
N TYR A 61 -15.23 -13.54 -1.03
CA TYR A 61 -16.55 -13.92 -1.48
C TYR A 61 -16.93 -15.27 -0.88
N LYS A 62 -18.21 -15.43 -0.53
CA LYS A 62 -18.70 -16.64 0.13
C LYS A 62 -18.61 -17.90 -0.76
N GLU A 63 -19.04 -17.79 -2.01
CA GLU A 63 -19.28 -18.94 -2.90
C GLU A 63 -18.70 -18.75 -4.32
N GLY A 64 -18.00 -17.63 -4.57
CA GLY A 64 -17.42 -17.27 -5.87
C GLY A 64 -17.50 -15.78 -6.16
N THR A 65 -16.69 -15.29 -7.11
CA THR A 65 -16.63 -13.85 -7.46
C THR A 65 -17.94 -13.31 -8.05
N SER A 66 -18.80 -14.18 -8.57
CA SER A 66 -20.13 -13.85 -9.12
C SER A 66 -21.25 -13.80 -8.06
N GLN A 67 -21.02 -14.36 -6.87
CA GLN A 67 -22.04 -14.55 -5.83
C GLN A 67 -22.09 -13.40 -4.80
N GLY A 68 -21.31 -12.33 -5.03
CA GLY A 68 -21.31 -11.11 -4.22
C GLY A 68 -20.14 -11.01 -3.23
N LEU A 69 -19.55 -9.81 -3.18
CA LEU A 69 -18.44 -9.47 -2.30
C LEU A 69 -18.88 -9.51 -0.83
N THR A 70 -18.18 -10.31 -0.01
CA THR A 70 -18.44 -10.42 1.43
C THR A 70 -17.60 -9.42 2.22
N SER A 71 -16.33 -9.22 1.84
CA SER A 71 -15.47 -8.17 2.40
C SER A 71 -14.42 -7.72 1.39
N SER A 72 -14.00 -6.47 1.47
CA SER A 72 -12.83 -5.94 0.77
C SER A 72 -12.01 -5.11 1.75
N GLN A 73 -10.70 -5.38 1.80
CA GLN A 73 -9.77 -4.74 2.72
C GLN A 73 -8.54 -4.29 1.95
N GLN A 74 -8.13 -3.04 2.16
CA GLN A 74 -6.87 -2.53 1.66
C GLN A 74 -5.76 -2.87 2.67
N ILE A 75 -4.72 -3.56 2.20
CA ILE A 75 -3.59 -3.99 3.01
C ILE A 75 -2.39 -3.12 2.67
N CYS A 76 -2.02 -2.27 3.64
CA CYS A 76 -0.89 -1.34 3.54
C CYS A 76 0.17 -1.60 4.60
N LYS A 77 -0.14 -2.45 5.58
CA LYS A 77 0.63 -2.58 6.81
C LYS A 77 1.09 -4.01 7.04
N VAL A 78 2.32 -4.14 7.49
CA VAL A 78 2.91 -5.42 7.86
C VAL A 78 3.69 -5.30 9.17
N ALA A 79 3.85 -6.42 9.86
CA ALA A 79 4.71 -6.52 11.04
C ALA A 79 6.05 -7.17 10.65
N LEU A 80 7.15 -6.50 10.97
CA LEU A 80 8.51 -6.99 10.80
C LEU A 80 8.92 -7.93 11.97
N PRO A 81 10.06 -8.67 11.84
CA PRO A 81 10.50 -9.63 12.87
C PRO A 81 10.73 -9.06 14.26
N ASP A 82 11.05 -7.77 14.38
CA ASP A 82 11.24 -7.05 15.63
C ASP A 82 9.93 -6.49 16.22
N HIS A 83 8.79 -6.82 15.60
CA HIS A 83 7.45 -6.32 15.88
C HIS A 83 7.21 -4.85 15.49
N GLN A 84 8.13 -4.24 14.75
CA GLN A 84 7.86 -2.95 14.12
C GLN A 84 6.73 -3.12 13.10
N VAL A 85 5.77 -2.19 13.11
CA VAL A 85 4.75 -2.12 12.07
C VAL A 85 5.18 -1.11 11.03
N VAL A 86 5.31 -1.56 9.79
CA VAL A 86 5.57 -0.71 8.63
C VAL A 86 4.25 -0.46 7.92
N ASN A 87 4.03 0.79 7.51
CA ASN A 87 2.89 1.21 6.71
C ASN A 87 3.41 1.83 5.42
N LEU A 88 3.15 1.20 4.28
CA LEU A 88 3.71 1.65 3.00
C LEU A 88 3.10 2.99 2.55
N GLN A 89 1.95 3.40 3.10
CA GLN A 89 1.39 4.74 2.84
C GLN A 89 2.21 5.88 3.48
N ASP A 90 3.06 5.56 4.46
CA ASP A 90 3.91 6.53 5.12
C ASP A 90 5.29 6.66 4.42
N ASP A 91 5.45 6.02 3.26
CA ASP A 91 6.64 6.10 2.39
C ASP A 91 6.40 7.04 1.20
N PRO A 92 6.74 8.33 1.33
CA PRO A 92 6.54 9.29 0.26
C PRO A 92 7.55 9.13 -0.89
N GLU A 93 8.61 8.33 -0.70
CA GLU A 93 9.68 8.16 -1.69
C GLU A 93 9.36 7.02 -2.67
N GLY A 94 8.45 6.11 -2.32
CA GLY A 94 8.02 5.01 -3.18
C GLY A 94 9.02 3.85 -3.24
N ASP A 95 9.85 3.71 -2.19
CA ASP A 95 10.93 2.74 -2.10
C ASP A 95 10.50 1.38 -1.53
N MET A 96 9.22 1.25 -1.18
CA MET A 96 8.62 0.03 -0.64
C MET A 96 7.41 -0.42 -1.46
N TRP A 97 7.40 -1.70 -1.85
CA TRP A 97 6.28 -2.30 -2.56
C TRP A 97 6.11 -3.78 -2.21
N PHE A 98 4.90 -4.29 -2.46
CA PHE A 98 4.59 -5.71 -2.36
C PHE A 98 4.69 -6.40 -3.71
N GLU A 99 5.26 -7.60 -3.76
CA GLU A 99 5.32 -8.41 -4.98
C GLU A 99 5.26 -9.92 -4.68
N ASP A 100 5.39 -10.76 -5.71
CA ASP A 100 5.51 -12.22 -5.58
C ASP A 100 4.38 -12.86 -4.76
N PHE A 101 3.14 -12.57 -5.12
CA PHE A 101 1.96 -13.09 -4.42
C PHE A 101 1.70 -14.57 -4.73
N HIS A 102 1.56 -15.39 -3.69
CA HIS A 102 1.29 -16.81 -3.77
C HIS A 102 0.25 -17.24 -2.74
N TRP A 103 -0.62 -18.18 -3.11
CA TRP A 103 -1.63 -18.72 -2.21
C TRP A 103 -1.09 -19.93 -1.45
N GLY A 104 -1.12 -19.87 -0.12
CA GLY A 104 -0.96 -21.01 0.75
C GLY A 104 -2.32 -21.68 1.07
N GLU A 105 -2.30 -22.78 1.84
CA GLU A 105 -3.53 -23.49 2.24
C GLU A 105 -4.50 -22.62 3.04
N SER A 106 -4.00 -21.61 3.75
CA SER A 106 -4.81 -20.70 4.59
C SER A 106 -4.16 -19.33 4.75
N SER A 107 -3.22 -18.98 3.86
CA SER A 107 -2.50 -17.72 3.84
C SER A 107 -2.41 -17.14 2.43
N LEU A 108 -2.22 -15.84 2.36
CA LEU A 108 -1.65 -15.18 1.19
C LEU A 108 -0.21 -14.81 1.54
N ASP A 109 0.73 -15.41 0.84
CA ASP A 109 2.15 -15.16 1.00
C ASP A 109 2.61 -14.18 -0.09
N PHE A 110 3.51 -13.27 0.25
CA PHE A 110 4.02 -12.23 -0.66
C PHE A 110 5.33 -11.68 -0.14
N ASN A 111 6.07 -10.97 -0.98
CA ASN A 111 7.29 -10.28 -0.59
C ASN A 111 7.00 -8.81 -0.30
N LEU A 112 7.62 -8.27 0.75
CA LEU A 112 7.82 -6.84 0.91
C LEU A 112 9.26 -6.53 0.48
N ASN A 113 9.43 -5.75 -0.57
CA ASN A 113 10.71 -5.15 -0.88
C ASN A 113 10.79 -3.76 -0.31
N THR A 114 11.98 -3.46 0.15
CA THR A 114 12.38 -2.14 0.61
C THR A 114 13.73 -1.82 -0.04
N PHE A 115 14.10 -0.55 -0.09
CA PHE A 115 15.42 -0.14 -0.55
C PHE A 115 16.60 -0.94 0.07
N ASN A 116 16.48 -1.38 1.33
CA ASN A 116 17.58 -2.00 2.08
C ASN A 116 17.46 -3.52 2.29
N ALA A 117 16.27 -4.11 2.11
CA ALA A 117 16.01 -5.49 2.47
C ALA A 117 14.73 -6.04 1.83
N ASN A 118 14.69 -7.37 1.68
CA ASN A 118 13.52 -8.10 1.21
C ASN A 118 12.99 -8.98 2.33
N TYR A 119 11.67 -9.05 2.45
CA TYR A 119 11.00 -9.82 3.49
C TYR A 119 9.94 -10.73 2.89
N ASN A 120 9.90 -11.98 3.34
CA ASN A 120 8.79 -12.89 3.05
C ASN A 120 7.68 -12.66 4.07
N CYS A 121 6.51 -12.28 3.61
CA CYS A 121 5.34 -11.97 4.40
C CYS A 121 4.24 -13.02 4.21
N SER A 122 3.49 -13.29 5.27
CA SER A 122 2.34 -14.20 5.25
C SER A 122 1.16 -13.55 5.96
N LEU A 123 0.04 -13.43 5.25
CA LEU A 123 -1.24 -12.94 5.77
C LEU A 123 -2.19 -14.12 6.02
N ALA A 124 -2.54 -14.37 7.28
CA ALA A 124 -3.47 -15.44 7.64
C ALA A 124 -4.91 -15.08 7.27
N LEU A 125 -5.58 -15.95 6.51
CA LEU A 125 -6.92 -15.67 5.97
C LEU A 125 -8.06 -16.02 6.94
N LYS A 126 -7.83 -16.95 7.87
CA LYS A 126 -8.84 -17.49 8.80
C LYS A 126 -9.51 -16.42 9.66
N ASN A 127 -8.80 -15.33 9.97
CA ASN A 127 -9.28 -14.28 10.88
C ASN A 127 -9.95 -13.11 10.14
N LEU A 128 -9.96 -13.07 8.82
CA LEU A 128 -10.48 -11.91 8.06
C LEU A 128 -11.99 -11.69 8.26
N HIS A 129 -12.75 -12.77 8.48
CA HIS A 129 -14.20 -12.73 8.69
C HIS A 129 -14.63 -12.21 10.05
N GLN A 130 -13.76 -12.29 11.07
CA GLN A 130 -14.12 -11.98 12.46
C GLN A 130 -13.90 -10.52 12.84
N VAL A 131 -13.41 -9.70 11.91
CA VAL A 131 -12.65 -8.52 12.29
C VAL A 131 -13.31 -7.26 11.75
N LYS A 132 -14.27 -6.75 12.54
CA LYS A 132 -14.72 -5.34 12.42
C LYS A 132 -13.75 -4.35 13.11
N LYS A 133 -12.66 -4.80 13.77
CA LYS A 133 -11.85 -3.95 14.69
C LYS A 133 -10.35 -4.27 14.89
N GLN A 134 -9.79 -5.32 14.29
CA GLN A 134 -8.36 -5.65 14.41
C GLN A 134 -7.67 -5.37 13.08
N ASN A 135 -6.54 -4.68 13.11
CA ASN A 135 -5.69 -4.59 11.93
C ASN A 135 -5.09 -5.98 11.73
N VAL A 136 -5.62 -6.77 10.79
CA VAL A 136 -4.98 -8.02 10.40
C VAL A 136 -3.67 -7.65 9.72
N LEU A 137 -2.55 -7.90 10.39
CA LEU A 137 -1.22 -7.58 9.88
C LEU A 137 -0.56 -8.85 9.36
N ALA A 138 -0.08 -8.80 8.11
CA ALA A 138 0.82 -9.84 7.62
C ALA A 138 2.10 -9.85 8.46
N GLN A 139 2.60 -11.05 8.73
CA GLN A 139 3.82 -11.24 9.49
C GLN A 139 4.97 -11.50 8.53
N CYS A 140 6.01 -10.68 8.62
CA CYS A 140 7.14 -10.72 7.70
C CYS A 140 8.39 -11.31 8.37
N ARG A 141 9.22 -11.95 7.56
CA ARG A 141 10.51 -12.51 7.94
C ARG A 141 11.56 -12.06 6.95
N LEU A 142 12.70 -11.59 7.46
CA LEU A 142 13.82 -11.17 6.63
C LEU A 142 14.29 -12.34 5.76
N VAL A 143 14.41 -12.11 4.46
CA VAL A 143 15.05 -13.06 3.56
C VAL A 143 16.53 -13.06 3.91
N LYS A 144 17.07 -14.17 4.43
CA LYS A 144 18.52 -14.29 4.62
C LYS A 144 19.17 -14.16 3.26
N SER A 145 19.91 -13.07 3.04
CA SER A 145 20.82 -12.97 1.91
C SER A 145 21.80 -14.14 2.01
N ASN A 146 21.83 -14.99 0.99
CA ASN A 146 22.83 -16.05 0.86
C ASN A 146 24.20 -15.50 0.40
N ASN A 147 24.47 -14.22 0.63
CA ASN A 147 25.79 -13.67 0.39
C ASN A 147 26.69 -13.99 1.57
N LYS A 148 27.35 -15.16 1.45
CA LYS A 148 28.72 -15.28 1.91
C LYS A 148 29.55 -14.24 1.16
N GLU A 149 29.87 -13.13 1.81
CA GLU A 149 31.12 -12.40 1.59
C GLU A 149 31.92 -12.43 2.90
#